data_AF-A0A2I0H078-F1
#
_entry.id   AF-A0A2I0H078-F1
#
_cell.length_a   1.000
_cell.length_b   1.000
_cell.length_c   1.000
_cell.angle_alpha   90.00
_cell.angle_beta   90.00
_cell.angle_gamma   90.00
#
_symmetry.space_group_name_H-M   'P 1'
#
loop_
_entity.id
_entity.type
_entity.pdbx_description
1 polymer ?
#
loop_
_entity_poly.entity_id
_entity_poly.type
_entity_poly.pdbx_seq_one_letter_code
_entity_poly.pdbx_strand_id
1 'polypeptide(L)'
;MGRYKSTYFLSPAQAHITWILKGVDGIEKDYEHFSPPFLLALDEVYNKIRNLNYRYMPAGTLFPEEVQQYDLYIIREALSNAIGHQDYRLGGRITVVEKEDSTLIFQNSGEFIPKTIENVLLQDAPEASYRNPFLVNAMVSLNMMDTIGSGIKKMYQIQYKRFFPLPDYDLTHERVRVKFTGKVLDQEYAKQLATVDNLALNDTIALDKVQKGQAITEDEAEALRKKSLIEGRKNSYIIAADVAKHTEQQAEYMQMRGLDDMHYQSLIIEYLKTFERGRLADFDKMLANKLPQVLDDKQRKNKVRNLLQKMRRDGLVISKNQVWYLANS
;
A
#
# COMPACT_ATOMS: atom_id res chain seq x y z
N MET A 1 22.95 21.59 -24.89
CA MET A 1 21.79 20.67 -24.84
C MET A 1 21.54 20.32 -23.37
N GLY A 2 20.29 20.06 -22.95
CA GLY A 2 19.93 19.76 -21.56
C GLY A 2 19.32 20.91 -20.74
N ARG A 3 19.09 22.09 -21.34
CA ARG A 3 18.32 23.18 -20.70
C ARG A 3 16.83 22.97 -20.98
N TYR A 4 15.97 23.34 -20.03
CA TYR A 4 14.50 23.35 -20.20
C TYR A 4 14.06 23.95 -21.55
N LYS A 5 14.73 25.05 -21.97
CA LYS A 5 14.43 25.76 -23.23
C LYS A 5 14.64 24.94 -24.51
N SER A 6 15.19 23.73 -24.45
CA SER A 6 15.39 22.85 -25.61
C SER A 6 14.24 21.84 -25.82
N THR A 7 13.24 21.80 -24.95
CA THR A 7 12.11 20.85 -25.05
C THR A 7 11.24 21.06 -26.29
N TYR A 8 11.26 22.25 -26.91
CA TYR A 8 10.52 22.52 -28.14
C TYR A 8 10.97 21.63 -29.32
N PHE A 9 12.22 21.17 -29.31
CA PHE A 9 12.73 20.23 -30.33
C PHE A 9 12.09 18.85 -30.25
N LEU A 10 11.39 18.54 -29.15
CA LEU A 10 10.69 17.28 -28.96
C LEU A 10 9.24 17.35 -29.47
N SER A 11 8.73 18.52 -29.86
CA SER A 11 7.38 18.67 -30.40
C SER A 11 7.16 17.77 -31.62
N PRO A 12 6.04 17.00 -31.71
CA PRO A 12 4.84 17.08 -30.88
C PRO A 12 4.86 16.19 -29.62
N ALA A 13 5.95 15.48 -29.34
CA ALA A 13 6.05 14.63 -28.16
C ALA A 13 6.01 15.45 -26.87
N GLN A 14 5.17 15.02 -25.93
CA GLN A 14 5.07 15.63 -24.61
C GLN A 14 5.98 14.92 -23.61
N ALA A 15 7.26 15.31 -23.60
CA ALA A 15 8.22 14.83 -22.62
C ALA A 15 8.07 15.60 -21.29
N HIS A 16 7.00 15.34 -20.53
CA HIS A 16 6.75 15.95 -19.23
C HIS A 16 6.17 14.92 -18.25
N ILE A 17 6.53 15.06 -16.98
CA ILE A 17 5.90 14.34 -15.88
C ILE A 17 4.98 15.32 -15.17
N THR A 18 3.76 14.91 -14.87
CA THR A 18 2.82 15.70 -14.06
C THR A 18 2.55 14.97 -12.77
N TRP A 19 2.93 15.56 -11.64
CA TRP A 19 2.48 15.12 -10.33
C TRP A 19 1.15 15.78 -10.00
N ILE A 20 0.21 15.03 -9.44
CA ILE A 20 -1.12 15.49 -9.05
C ILE A 20 -1.41 14.98 -7.65
N LEU A 21 -1.73 15.87 -6.73
CA LEU A 21 -2.24 15.53 -5.41
C LEU A 21 -3.76 15.51 -5.44
N LYS A 22 -4.35 14.39 -5.02
CA LYS A 22 -5.80 14.24 -4.86
C LYS A 22 -6.19 14.02 -3.41
N GLY A 23 -7.27 14.69 -3.01
CA GLY A 23 -7.95 14.44 -1.75
C GLY A 23 -8.60 13.07 -1.69
N VAL A 24 -9.06 12.68 -0.49
CA VAL A 24 -9.83 11.44 -0.27
C VAL A 24 -11.16 11.44 -1.04
N ASP A 25 -11.71 12.62 -1.31
CA ASP A 25 -12.89 12.87 -2.15
C ASP A 25 -12.60 12.74 -3.67
N GLY A 26 -11.33 12.55 -4.05
CA GLY A 26 -10.88 12.47 -5.44
C GLY A 26 -10.67 13.83 -6.12
N ILE A 27 -10.88 14.93 -5.40
CA ILE A 27 -10.69 16.29 -5.94
C ILE A 27 -9.19 16.62 -5.99
N GLU A 28 -8.77 17.26 -7.08
CA GLU A 28 -7.39 17.72 -7.25
C GLU A 28 -7.11 18.90 -6.32
N LYS A 29 -6.09 18.75 -5.48
CA LYS A 29 -5.66 19.76 -4.50
C LYS A 29 -4.46 20.56 -4.96
N ASP A 30 -3.53 19.91 -5.65
CA ASP A 30 -2.32 20.54 -6.17
C ASP A 30 -1.79 19.75 -7.38
N TYR A 31 -0.98 20.39 -8.20
CA TYR A 31 -0.28 19.74 -9.31
C TYR A 31 1.03 20.45 -9.64
N GLU A 32 1.98 19.70 -10.19
CA GLU A 32 3.25 20.26 -10.65
C GLU A 32 3.73 19.54 -11.91
N HIS A 33 4.35 20.30 -12.83
CA HIS A 33 4.90 19.78 -14.07
C HIS A 33 6.43 19.79 -14.02
N PHE A 34 7.02 18.65 -14.36
CA PHE A 34 8.46 18.46 -14.41
C PHE A 34 8.88 18.19 -15.85
N SER A 35 9.87 18.94 -16.31
CA SER A 35 10.38 18.87 -17.67
C SER A 35 11.80 18.29 -17.71
N PRO A 36 12.26 17.83 -18.88
CA PRO A 36 13.62 17.36 -19.08
C PRO A 36 14.68 18.39 -18.65
N PRO A 37 15.86 17.92 -18.21
CA PRO A 37 16.35 16.53 -18.33
C PRO A 37 15.72 15.58 -17.31
N PHE A 38 15.29 14.39 -17.76
CA PHE A 38 14.59 13.42 -16.91
C PHE A 38 15.41 12.90 -15.73
N LEU A 39 16.74 12.95 -15.83
CA LEU A 39 17.63 12.64 -14.73
C LEU A 39 17.34 13.51 -13.49
N LEU A 40 17.14 14.82 -13.70
CA LEU A 40 16.81 15.74 -12.61
C LEU A 40 15.34 15.66 -12.22
N ALA A 41 14.45 15.52 -13.22
CA ALA A 41 13.02 15.43 -12.98
C ALA A 41 12.64 14.24 -12.08
N LEU A 42 13.41 13.14 -12.10
CA LEU A 42 13.16 11.99 -11.25
C LEU A 42 13.34 12.35 -9.76
N ASP A 43 14.41 13.04 -9.41
CA ASP A 43 14.67 13.51 -8.05
C ASP A 43 13.66 14.59 -7.63
N GLU A 44 13.31 15.50 -8.53
CA GLU A 44 12.31 16.55 -8.27
C GLU A 44 10.92 15.95 -7.97
N VAL A 45 10.47 14.99 -8.80
CA VAL A 45 9.20 14.27 -8.58
C VAL A 45 9.25 13.46 -7.29
N TYR A 46 10.36 12.77 -7.02
CA TYR A 46 10.54 12.01 -5.78
C TYR A 46 10.39 12.92 -4.55
N ASN A 47 11.07 14.07 -4.53
CA ASN A 47 10.99 15.04 -3.43
C ASN A 47 9.61 15.70 -3.32
N LYS A 48 8.83 15.72 -4.41
CA LYS A 48 7.45 16.24 -4.39
C LYS A 48 6.46 15.24 -3.77
N ILE A 49 6.67 13.94 -3.94
CA ILE A 49 5.83 12.91 -3.32
C ILE A 49 6.00 12.97 -1.80
N ARG A 50 4.91 13.18 -1.06
CA ARG A 50 4.99 13.43 0.39
C ARG A 50 5.53 12.23 1.19
N ASN A 51 5.36 11.02 0.66
CA ASN A 51 5.80 9.74 1.22
C ASN A 51 5.75 9.70 2.75
N LEU A 52 4.54 9.80 3.32
CA LEU A 52 4.41 9.97 4.76
C LEU A 52 4.89 8.72 5.51
N ASN A 53 5.28 8.91 6.76
CA ASN A 53 5.54 7.78 7.64
C ASN A 53 4.25 6.99 7.90
N TYR A 54 4.26 5.73 7.51
CA TYR A 54 3.28 4.73 7.91
C TYR A 54 3.78 4.04 9.19
N ARG A 55 3.07 4.32 10.29
CA ARG A 55 3.34 3.68 11.57
C ARG A 55 2.44 2.48 11.74
N TYR A 56 3.04 1.33 11.98
CA TYR A 56 2.33 0.16 12.47
C TYR A 56 2.99 -0.27 13.78
N MET A 57 2.19 -0.83 14.69
CA MET A 57 2.76 -1.45 15.87
C MET A 57 3.24 -2.82 15.46
N PRO A 58 4.40 -3.24 15.88
CA PRO A 58 4.67 -4.64 16.11
C PRO A 58 3.84 -5.26 17.26
N ALA A 59 3.08 -6.34 17.06
CA ALA A 59 2.83 -7.34 18.11
C ALA A 59 4.13 -7.85 18.80
N GLY A 60 4.04 -8.06 20.11
CA GLY A 60 5.19 -8.47 20.92
C GLY A 60 6.12 -7.33 21.35
N THR A 61 5.94 -6.10 20.85
CA THR A 61 6.61 -4.90 21.38
C THR A 61 5.63 -3.74 21.60
N LEU A 62 5.99 -2.86 22.54
CA LEU A 62 5.22 -1.66 22.88
C LEU A 62 5.60 -0.46 22.00
N PHE A 63 6.57 -0.63 21.09
CA PHE A 63 7.09 0.44 20.25
C PHE A 63 6.60 0.29 18.80
N PRO A 64 6.08 1.36 18.18
CA PRO A 64 5.69 1.35 16.77
C PRO A 64 6.93 1.28 15.88
N GLU A 65 6.83 0.50 14.81
CA GLU A 65 7.74 0.60 13.68
C GLU A 65 7.22 1.67 12.73
N GLU A 66 8.17 2.44 12.20
CA GLU A 66 7.91 3.53 11.29
C GLU A 66 8.59 3.21 9.97
N VAL A 67 7.78 2.89 8.97
CA VAL A 67 8.23 2.75 7.60
C VAL A 67 7.65 3.88 6.78
N GLN A 68 8.31 4.25 5.68
CA GLN A 68 7.71 5.14 4.68
C GLN A 68 6.48 4.45 4.05
N GLN A 69 5.53 5.19 3.49
CA GLN A 69 4.41 4.60 2.73
C GLN A 69 4.90 3.86 1.48
N TYR A 70 5.91 4.40 0.81
CA TYR A 70 6.47 3.86 -0.41
C TYR A 70 7.97 3.66 -0.25
N ASP A 71 8.46 2.52 -0.71
CA ASP A 71 9.89 2.27 -0.82
C ASP A 71 10.49 3.13 -1.94
N LEU A 72 11.69 3.68 -1.71
CA LEU A 72 12.41 4.50 -2.69
C LEU A 72 12.60 3.77 -4.02
N TYR A 73 12.91 2.47 -3.97
CA TYR A 73 13.07 1.65 -5.17
C TYR A 73 11.78 1.59 -5.99
N ILE A 74 10.62 1.45 -5.35
CA ILE A 74 9.32 1.42 -6.04
C ILE A 74 9.09 2.71 -6.82
N ILE A 75 9.32 3.88 -6.20
CA ILE A 75 9.12 5.17 -6.85
C ILE A 75 10.09 5.32 -8.03
N ARG A 76 11.39 5.03 -7.81
CA ARG A 76 12.42 5.13 -8.84
C ARG A 76 12.10 4.23 -10.02
N GLU A 77 11.79 2.96 -9.76
CA GLU A 77 11.53 1.95 -10.77
C GLU A 77 10.25 2.26 -11.56
N ALA A 78 9.17 2.67 -10.89
CA ALA A 78 7.93 3.03 -11.58
C ALA A 78 8.07 4.28 -12.45
N LEU A 79 8.80 5.30 -11.99
CA LEU A 79 9.11 6.50 -12.79
C LEU A 79 10.00 6.16 -13.98
N SER A 80 11.08 5.41 -13.76
CA SER A 80 11.98 5.00 -14.82
C SER A 80 11.28 4.15 -15.88
N ASN A 81 10.43 3.21 -15.47
CA ASN A 81 9.62 2.43 -16.39
C ASN A 81 8.65 3.30 -17.19
N ALA A 82 7.98 4.27 -16.53
CA ALA A 82 7.11 5.21 -17.22
C ALA A 82 7.88 6.04 -18.26
N ILE A 83 9.07 6.54 -17.94
CA ILE A 83 9.92 7.33 -18.85
C ILE A 83 10.41 6.48 -20.03
N GLY A 84 10.93 5.28 -19.75
CA GLY A 84 11.51 4.39 -20.75
C GLY A 84 10.47 3.81 -21.72
N HIS A 85 9.26 3.53 -21.23
CA HIS A 85 8.20 2.86 -22.00
C HIS A 85 7.08 3.79 -22.50
N GLN A 86 7.08 5.08 -22.15
CA GLN A 86 6.14 6.08 -22.70
C GLN A 86 6.14 6.03 -24.23
N ASP A 87 4.96 5.92 -24.84
CA ASP A 87 4.80 6.17 -26.27
C ASP A 87 4.70 7.68 -26.52
N TYR A 88 5.86 8.28 -26.72
CA TYR A 88 6.00 9.71 -26.99
C TYR A 88 5.28 10.19 -28.26
N ARG A 89 4.94 9.26 -29.19
CA ARG A 89 4.24 9.58 -30.44
C ARG A 89 2.76 9.88 -30.22
N LEU A 90 2.16 9.37 -29.14
CA LEU A 90 0.75 9.58 -28.81
C LEU A 90 0.48 10.97 -28.21
N GLY A 91 1.52 11.79 -27.98
CA GLY A 91 1.38 13.12 -27.38
C GLY A 91 0.86 13.12 -25.94
N GLY A 92 0.78 11.96 -25.29
CA GLY A 92 0.37 11.82 -23.90
C GLY A 92 1.47 12.25 -22.92
N ARG A 93 1.10 12.45 -21.66
CA ARG A 93 2.01 12.80 -20.56
C ARG A 93 2.16 11.65 -19.58
N ILE A 94 3.32 11.56 -18.94
CA ILE A 94 3.49 10.71 -17.77
C ILE A 94 2.80 11.41 -16.59
N THR A 95 1.99 10.67 -15.85
CA THR A 95 1.25 11.19 -14.69
C THR A 95 1.60 10.40 -13.44
N VAL A 96 1.87 11.12 -12.35
CA VAL A 96 2.03 10.58 -11.00
C VAL A 96 0.87 11.13 -10.18
N VAL A 97 -0.04 10.29 -9.73
CA VAL A 97 -1.16 10.70 -8.89
C VAL A 97 -0.92 10.20 -7.48
N GLU A 98 -0.67 11.13 -6.57
CA GLU A 98 -0.61 10.86 -5.14
C GLU A 98 -1.97 11.14 -4.52
N LYS A 99 -2.53 10.16 -3.82
CA LYS A 99 -3.80 10.31 -3.09
C LYS A 99 -3.56 10.30 -1.59
N GLU A 100 -4.35 11.09 -0.86
CA GLU A 100 -4.30 11.15 0.60
C GLU A 100 -4.67 9.83 1.29
N ASP A 101 -5.33 8.90 0.60
CA ASP A 101 -5.67 7.57 1.12
C ASP A 101 -4.49 6.58 1.12
N SER A 102 -3.26 7.05 0.94
CA SER A 102 -2.04 6.24 0.81
C SER A 102 -1.96 5.45 -0.50
N THR A 103 -2.53 5.99 -1.57
CA THR A 103 -2.41 5.42 -2.93
C THR A 103 -1.49 6.27 -3.80
N LEU A 104 -0.53 5.65 -4.47
CA LEU A 104 0.34 6.28 -5.45
C LEU A 104 0.19 5.58 -6.79
N ILE A 105 -0.09 6.36 -7.84
CA ILE A 105 -0.37 5.83 -9.18
C ILE A 105 0.62 6.43 -10.17
N PHE A 106 1.29 5.58 -10.94
CA PHE A 106 2.09 5.98 -12.08
C PHE A 106 1.37 5.57 -13.36
N GLN A 107 1.38 6.45 -14.35
CA GLN A 107 0.67 6.23 -15.60
C GLN A 107 1.45 6.79 -16.79
N ASN A 108 1.58 5.99 -17.84
CA ASN A 108 2.16 6.36 -19.12
C ASN A 108 1.26 5.89 -20.28
N SER A 109 1.40 6.54 -21.43
CA SER A 109 0.73 6.19 -22.69
C SER A 109 1.49 5.08 -23.41
N GLY A 110 0.75 4.27 -24.18
CA GLY A 110 1.26 3.14 -24.93
C GLY A 110 0.90 1.80 -24.30
N GLU A 111 1.06 0.75 -25.08
CA GLU A 111 0.81 -0.63 -24.67
C GLU A 111 1.93 -1.18 -23.77
N PHE A 112 1.54 -2.10 -22.88
CA PHE A 112 2.46 -2.89 -22.09
C PHE A 112 3.12 -3.97 -22.95
N ILE A 113 4.42 -3.83 -23.23
CA ILE A 113 5.16 -4.69 -24.16
C ILE A 113 5.06 -6.18 -23.79
N PRO A 114 5.20 -6.57 -22.49
CA PRO A 114 5.03 -7.97 -22.09
C PRO A 114 3.61 -8.52 -22.21
N LYS A 115 2.64 -7.70 -22.62
CA LYS A 115 1.19 -7.95 -22.75
C LYS A 115 0.46 -8.13 -21.42
N THR A 116 0.97 -8.96 -20.53
CA THR A 116 0.35 -9.23 -19.23
C THR A 116 1.39 -9.20 -18.11
N ILE A 117 0.92 -8.97 -16.87
CA ILE A 117 1.80 -8.97 -15.70
C ILE A 117 2.28 -10.39 -15.39
N GLU A 118 1.44 -11.39 -15.62
CA GLU A 118 1.77 -12.79 -15.43
C GLU A 118 2.99 -13.20 -16.27
N ASN A 119 3.09 -12.69 -17.51
CA ASN A 119 4.26 -12.95 -18.35
C ASN A 119 5.55 -12.43 -17.70
N VAL A 120 5.52 -11.24 -17.11
CA VAL A 120 6.70 -10.67 -16.43
C VAL A 120 7.03 -11.42 -15.14
N LEU A 121 6.01 -11.84 -14.40
CA LEU A 121 6.21 -12.49 -13.11
C LEU A 121 6.69 -13.95 -13.25
N LEU A 122 6.24 -14.66 -14.29
CA LEU A 122 6.55 -16.08 -14.51
C LEU A 122 7.76 -16.32 -15.42
N GLN A 123 8.11 -15.40 -16.32
CA GLN A 123 9.26 -15.60 -17.21
C GLN A 123 10.59 -15.29 -16.50
N ASP A 124 11.55 -16.19 -16.62
CA ASP A 124 12.90 -16.01 -16.05
C ASP A 124 13.84 -15.17 -16.94
N ALA A 125 13.36 -14.76 -18.12
CA ALA A 125 14.13 -13.95 -19.06
C ALA A 125 13.64 -12.48 -19.07
N PRO A 126 14.55 -11.49 -19.14
CA PRO A 126 14.19 -10.09 -19.33
C PRO A 126 13.40 -9.89 -20.63
N GLU A 127 12.47 -8.95 -20.64
CA GLU A 127 11.86 -8.46 -21.88
C GLU A 127 12.97 -7.92 -22.81
N ALA A 128 13.06 -8.44 -24.02
CA ALA A 128 14.13 -8.11 -24.96
C ALA A 128 13.89 -6.78 -25.70
N SER A 129 12.67 -6.24 -25.64
CA SER A 129 12.23 -5.09 -26.44
C SER A 129 11.90 -3.88 -25.58
N TYR A 130 12.56 -2.76 -25.88
CA TYR A 130 12.25 -1.44 -25.31
C TYR A 130 11.61 -0.54 -26.37
N ARG A 131 10.56 0.20 -26.01
CA ARG A 131 9.89 1.12 -26.95
C ARG A 131 10.80 2.26 -27.41
N ASN A 132 11.67 2.73 -26.51
CA ASN A 132 12.61 3.82 -26.77
C ASN A 132 14.06 3.36 -26.55
N PRO A 133 14.66 2.50 -27.42
CA PRO A 133 15.95 1.87 -27.15
C PRO A 133 17.08 2.86 -26.87
N PHE A 134 17.16 3.96 -27.63
CA PHE A 134 18.19 4.98 -27.42
C PHE A 134 18.06 5.67 -26.05
N LEU A 135 16.83 6.02 -25.66
CA LEU A 135 16.56 6.63 -24.35
C LEU A 135 16.87 5.64 -23.22
N VAL A 136 16.40 4.40 -23.33
CA VAL A 136 16.65 3.37 -22.31
C VAL A 136 18.15 3.08 -22.17
N ASN A 137 18.89 2.98 -23.27
CA ASN A 137 20.35 2.80 -23.21
C ASN A 137 21.04 3.96 -22.49
N ALA A 138 20.60 5.20 -22.71
CA ALA A 138 21.09 6.36 -21.97
C ALA A 138 20.72 6.29 -20.48
N MET A 139 19.47 5.91 -20.15
CA MET A 139 19.00 5.75 -18.77
C MET A 139 19.77 4.67 -18.01
N VAL A 140 20.05 3.53 -18.65
CA VAL A 140 20.91 2.46 -18.11
C VAL A 140 22.33 2.99 -17.86
N SER A 141 22.90 3.71 -18.83
CA SER A 141 24.25 4.30 -18.69
C SER A 141 24.34 5.32 -17.56
N LEU A 142 23.22 5.94 -17.19
CA LEU A 142 23.07 6.89 -16.09
C LEU A 142 22.59 6.23 -14.79
N ASN A 143 22.53 4.90 -14.72
CA ASN A 143 22.05 4.11 -13.57
C ASN A 143 20.61 4.44 -13.13
N MET A 144 19.77 4.93 -14.05
CA MET A 144 18.35 5.17 -13.79
C MET A 144 17.51 3.88 -13.88
N MET A 145 17.99 2.88 -14.63
CA MET A 145 17.33 1.59 -14.86
C MET A 145 18.33 0.44 -14.81
N ASP A 146 17.87 -0.73 -14.35
CA ASP A 146 18.60 -1.98 -14.44
C ASP A 146 18.32 -2.67 -15.80
N THR A 147 19.28 -3.42 -16.33
CA THR A 147 19.17 -4.08 -17.65
C THR A 147 18.48 -5.44 -17.61
N ILE A 148 18.21 -5.99 -16.42
CA ILE A 148 17.85 -7.40 -16.21
C ILE A 148 16.32 -7.61 -16.23
N GLY A 149 15.51 -6.56 -16.46
CA GLY A 149 14.05 -6.69 -16.57
C GLY A 149 13.35 -7.22 -15.31
N SER A 150 14.06 -7.24 -14.17
CA SER A 150 13.57 -7.77 -12.89
C SER A 150 12.88 -6.72 -12.01
N GLY A 151 12.81 -5.47 -12.46
CA GLY A 151 12.32 -4.35 -11.67
C GLY A 151 10.88 -4.52 -11.20
N ILE A 152 9.99 -5.00 -12.08
CA ILE A 152 8.61 -5.31 -11.71
C ILE A 152 8.56 -6.41 -10.64
N LYS A 153 9.29 -7.52 -10.81
CA LYS A 153 9.35 -8.59 -9.79
C LYS A 153 9.82 -8.05 -8.44
N LYS A 154 10.84 -7.18 -8.44
CA LYS A 154 11.37 -6.57 -7.22
C LYS A 154 10.37 -5.61 -6.57
N MET A 155 9.60 -4.85 -7.33
CA MET A 155 8.51 -4.03 -6.78
C MET A 155 7.44 -4.89 -6.09
N TYR A 156 7.07 -6.04 -6.68
CA TYR A 156 6.16 -7.01 -6.04
C TYR A 156 6.76 -7.56 -4.75
N GLN A 157 8.02 -7.98 -4.76
CA GLN A 157 8.71 -8.52 -3.59
C GLN A 157 8.83 -7.49 -2.45
N ILE A 158 9.05 -6.21 -2.77
CA ILE A 158 9.11 -5.16 -1.77
C ILE A 158 7.75 -4.96 -1.09
N GLN A 159 6.65 -4.90 -1.86
CA GLN A 159 5.31 -4.82 -1.28
C GLN A 159 4.98 -6.05 -0.43
N TYR A 160 5.32 -7.24 -0.92
CA TYR A 160 5.15 -8.50 -0.21
C TYR A 160 5.86 -8.50 1.15
N LYS A 161 7.15 -8.15 1.18
CA LYS A 161 7.95 -8.12 2.42
C LYS A 161 7.48 -7.07 3.43
N ARG A 162 6.78 -6.05 2.95
CA ARG A 162 6.18 -4.99 3.79
C ARG A 162 4.74 -5.31 4.19
N PHE A 163 4.23 -6.48 3.77
CA PHE A 163 2.85 -6.93 3.95
C PHE A 163 1.81 -5.94 3.43
N PHE A 164 2.20 -5.15 2.42
CA PHE A 164 1.32 -4.22 1.74
C PHE A 164 0.68 -4.90 0.54
N PRO A 165 -0.49 -4.40 0.09
CA PRO A 165 -1.10 -4.93 -1.13
C PRO A 165 -0.13 -4.88 -2.30
N LEU A 166 -0.13 -5.95 -3.10
CA LEU A 166 0.72 -6.04 -4.28
C LEU A 166 0.38 -4.92 -5.28
N PRO A 167 1.30 -4.55 -6.18
CA PRO A 167 1.02 -3.55 -7.21
C PRO A 167 -0.17 -3.96 -8.09
N ASP A 168 -1.09 -3.04 -8.34
CA ASP A 168 -2.21 -3.27 -9.27
C ASP A 168 -1.91 -2.61 -10.61
N TYR A 169 -1.91 -3.40 -11.68
CA TYR A 169 -1.74 -2.90 -13.05
C TYR A 169 -3.08 -2.84 -13.77
N ASP A 170 -3.31 -1.73 -14.43
CA ASP A 170 -4.38 -1.51 -15.40
C ASP A 170 -3.73 -1.22 -16.76
N LEU A 171 -3.91 -2.17 -17.68
CA LEU A 171 -3.28 -2.18 -19.00
C LEU A 171 -4.30 -1.87 -20.12
N THR A 172 -5.47 -1.34 -19.74
CA THR A 172 -6.56 -1.05 -20.69
C THR A 172 -6.32 0.26 -21.44
N HIS A 173 -6.97 0.41 -22.60
CA HIS A 173 -7.03 1.67 -23.35
C HIS A 173 -5.68 2.25 -23.80
N GLU A 174 -4.73 1.42 -24.24
CA GLU A 174 -3.38 1.85 -24.66
C GLU A 174 -2.66 2.72 -23.62
N ARG A 175 -2.84 2.38 -22.35
CA ARG A 175 -2.17 3.00 -21.23
C ARG A 175 -1.68 1.94 -20.28
N VAL A 176 -0.55 2.23 -19.65
CA VAL A 176 -0.03 1.44 -18.54
C VAL A 176 -0.20 2.26 -17.30
N ARG A 177 -0.99 1.75 -16.36
CA ARG A 177 -1.17 2.34 -15.04
C ARG A 177 -0.77 1.31 -14.00
N VAL A 178 0.10 1.71 -13.08
CA VAL A 178 0.44 0.92 -11.89
C VAL A 178 0.05 1.69 -10.63
N LYS A 179 -0.64 1.01 -9.71
CA LYS A 179 -1.10 1.55 -8.43
C LYS A 179 -0.41 0.83 -7.29
N PHE A 180 0.18 1.60 -6.38
CA PHE A 180 0.78 1.13 -5.14
C PHE A 180 -0.05 1.61 -3.95
N THR A 181 -0.36 0.69 -3.04
CA THR A 181 -0.99 1.00 -1.75
C THR A 181 0.10 1.01 -0.67
N GLY A 182 0.32 2.15 -0.04
CA GLY A 182 1.38 2.38 0.93
C GLY A 182 0.99 2.10 2.38
N LYS A 183 0.07 1.17 2.59
CA LYS A 183 -0.45 0.77 3.91
C LYS A 183 -1.01 -0.64 3.84
N VAL A 184 -1.20 -1.26 5.01
CA VAL A 184 -1.98 -2.50 5.12
C VAL A 184 -3.45 -2.21 4.79
N LEU A 185 -4.02 -3.01 3.89
CA LEU A 185 -5.43 -2.92 3.50
C LEU A 185 -6.30 -3.86 4.34
N ASP A 186 -5.86 -5.12 4.47
CA ASP A 186 -6.50 -6.16 5.24
C ASP A 186 -5.50 -6.73 6.26
N GLN A 187 -5.91 -6.81 7.53
CA GLN A 187 -5.03 -7.30 8.59
C GLN A 187 -4.81 -8.81 8.50
N GLU A 188 -5.83 -9.58 8.10
CA GLU A 188 -5.73 -11.03 7.92
C GLU A 188 -4.81 -11.37 6.75
N TYR A 189 -4.85 -10.60 5.66
CA TYR A 189 -3.87 -10.70 4.57
C TYR A 189 -2.44 -10.59 5.09
N ALA A 190 -2.16 -9.52 5.83
CA ALA A 190 -0.84 -9.27 6.38
C ALA A 190 -0.40 -10.39 7.34
N LYS A 191 -1.32 -10.95 8.14
CA LYS A 191 -1.03 -12.12 9.00
C LYS A 191 -0.61 -13.33 8.18
N GLN A 192 -1.38 -13.64 7.14
CA GLN A 192 -1.17 -14.82 6.33
C GLN A 192 0.18 -14.77 5.61
N LEU A 193 0.53 -13.62 5.02
CA LEU A 193 1.83 -13.44 4.36
C LEU A 193 3.03 -13.65 5.28
N ALA A 194 2.85 -13.34 6.55
CA ALA A 194 3.92 -13.34 7.52
C ALA A 194 3.92 -14.60 8.40
N THR A 195 2.88 -15.44 8.30
CA THR A 195 2.81 -16.74 8.97
C THR A 195 3.18 -17.87 8.02
N VAL A 196 2.86 -17.75 6.73
CA VAL A 196 3.10 -18.80 5.75
C VAL A 196 4.46 -18.59 5.08
N ASP A 197 5.45 -19.35 5.54
CA ASP A 197 6.77 -19.41 4.89
C ASP A 197 6.63 -19.84 3.42
N ASN A 198 7.24 -19.08 2.51
CA ASN A 198 7.32 -19.39 1.07
C ASN A 198 5.96 -19.64 0.39
N LEU A 199 4.98 -18.76 0.65
CA LEU A 199 3.75 -18.75 -0.14
C LEU A 199 4.10 -18.58 -1.64
N ALA A 200 3.59 -19.47 -2.49
CA ALA A 200 3.90 -19.38 -3.91
C ALA A 200 3.35 -18.07 -4.49
N LEU A 201 4.03 -17.53 -5.51
CA LEU A 201 3.67 -16.25 -6.11
C LEU A 201 2.20 -16.22 -6.57
N ASN A 202 1.71 -17.30 -7.18
CA ASN A 202 0.33 -17.41 -7.65
C ASN A 202 -0.68 -17.39 -6.50
N ASP A 203 -0.40 -18.08 -5.38
CA ASP A 203 -1.28 -18.02 -4.20
C ASP A 203 -1.27 -16.62 -3.58
N THR A 204 -0.10 -15.97 -3.54
CA THR A 204 0.04 -14.62 -3.02
C THR A 204 -0.79 -13.62 -3.82
N ILE A 205 -0.72 -13.72 -5.16
CA ILE A 205 -1.51 -12.88 -6.06
C ILE A 205 -3.01 -13.16 -5.88
N ALA A 206 -3.40 -14.44 -5.81
CA ALA A 206 -4.81 -14.80 -5.59
C ALA A 206 -5.33 -14.30 -4.24
N LEU A 207 -4.53 -14.41 -3.18
CA LEU A 207 -4.87 -13.91 -1.84
C LEU A 207 -4.97 -12.37 -1.83
N ASP A 208 -4.08 -11.71 -2.56
CA ASP A 208 -4.09 -10.25 -2.74
C ASP A 208 -5.36 -9.77 -3.50
N LYS A 209 -5.81 -10.52 -4.53
CA LYS A 209 -7.09 -10.27 -5.20
C LYS A 209 -8.26 -10.34 -4.21
N VAL A 210 -8.25 -11.31 -3.29
CA VAL A 210 -9.31 -11.48 -2.28
C VAL A 210 -9.39 -10.28 -1.34
N GLN A 211 -8.27 -9.80 -0.76
CA GLN A 211 -8.34 -8.60 0.11
C GLN A 211 -8.85 -7.35 -0.63
N LYS A 212 -8.60 -7.26 -1.94
CA LYS A 212 -9.05 -6.15 -2.78
C LYS A 212 -10.50 -6.30 -3.24
N GLY A 213 -11.17 -7.41 -2.89
CA GLY A 213 -12.52 -7.73 -3.36
C GLY A 213 -12.59 -8.04 -4.86
N GLN A 214 -11.47 -8.42 -5.48
CA GLN A 214 -11.40 -8.80 -6.89
C GLN A 214 -11.83 -10.26 -7.07
N ALA A 215 -12.32 -10.59 -8.27
CA ALA A 215 -12.68 -11.96 -8.61
C ALA A 215 -11.43 -12.83 -8.76
N ILE A 216 -11.51 -14.07 -8.26
CA ILE A 216 -10.52 -15.12 -8.44
C ILE A 216 -11.14 -16.30 -9.21
N THR A 217 -10.31 -17.07 -9.90
CA THR A 217 -10.75 -18.28 -10.62
C THR A 217 -11.14 -19.39 -9.65
N GLU A 218 -11.83 -20.43 -10.14
CA GLU A 218 -12.17 -21.59 -9.31
C GLU A 218 -10.91 -22.35 -8.88
N ASP A 219 -9.92 -22.49 -9.75
CA ASP A 219 -8.63 -23.12 -9.45
C ASP A 219 -7.85 -22.33 -8.38
N GLU A 220 -7.82 -20.99 -8.49
CA GLU A 220 -7.23 -20.11 -7.48
C GLU A 220 -7.94 -20.30 -6.12
N ALA A 221 -9.28 -20.33 -6.13
CA ALA A 221 -10.07 -20.50 -4.92
C ALA A 221 -9.88 -21.88 -4.27
N GLU A 222 -9.81 -22.95 -5.07
CA GLU A 222 -9.58 -24.31 -4.58
C GLU A 222 -8.18 -24.44 -3.97
N ALA A 223 -7.15 -23.91 -4.64
CA ALA A 223 -5.78 -23.90 -4.14
C ALA A 223 -5.66 -23.18 -2.79
N LEU A 224 -6.26 -21.99 -2.69
CA LEU A 224 -6.27 -21.20 -1.45
C LEU A 224 -7.06 -21.90 -0.33
N ARG A 225 -8.22 -22.51 -0.64
CA ARG A 225 -9.01 -23.27 0.34
C ARG A 225 -8.28 -24.50 0.86
N LYS A 226 -7.58 -25.23 -0.01
CA LYS A 226 -6.78 -26.41 0.38
C LYS A 226 -5.67 -26.06 1.38
N LYS A 227 -5.18 -24.82 1.32
CA LYS A 227 -4.20 -24.24 2.25
C LYS A 227 -4.86 -23.50 3.43
N SER A 228 -6.19 -23.52 3.50
CA SER A 228 -7.00 -22.83 4.52
C SER A 228 -6.79 -21.30 4.55
N LEU A 229 -6.34 -20.69 3.45
CA LEU A 229 -6.03 -19.25 3.39
C LEU A 229 -7.28 -18.38 3.22
N ILE A 230 -8.36 -18.95 2.68
CA ILE A 230 -9.62 -18.25 2.45
C ILE A 230 -10.82 -19.07 2.92
N GLU A 231 -11.87 -18.37 3.28
CA GLU A 231 -13.18 -18.92 3.67
C GLU A 231 -14.29 -18.27 2.84
N GLY A 232 -15.52 -18.78 2.98
CA GLY A 232 -16.69 -18.23 2.30
C GLY A 232 -17.05 -18.92 0.98
N ARG A 233 -17.92 -18.28 0.20
CA ARG A 233 -18.51 -18.83 -1.03
C ARG A 233 -18.05 -18.06 -2.26
N LYS A 234 -18.25 -18.62 -3.46
CA LYS A 234 -17.95 -17.95 -4.73
C LYS A 234 -18.56 -16.53 -4.73
N ASN A 235 -17.75 -15.53 -5.07
CA ASN A 235 -18.08 -14.09 -5.03
C ASN A 235 -18.23 -13.45 -3.64
N SER A 236 -17.87 -14.15 -2.57
CA SER A 236 -17.87 -13.65 -1.19
C SER A 236 -16.80 -14.37 -0.37
N TYR A 237 -15.59 -14.42 -0.93
CA TYR A 237 -14.43 -14.95 -0.23
C TYR A 237 -13.91 -13.93 0.77
N ILE A 238 -13.50 -14.42 1.93
CA ILE A 238 -12.80 -13.65 2.96
C ILE A 238 -11.49 -14.35 3.28
N ILE A 239 -10.50 -13.60 3.73
CA ILE A 239 -9.26 -14.20 4.21
C ILE A 239 -9.55 -14.89 5.53
N ALA A 240 -9.11 -16.14 5.65
CA ALA A 240 -9.38 -16.96 6.82
C ALA A 240 -8.71 -16.33 8.06
N ALA A 241 -9.47 -16.24 9.16
CA ALA A 241 -9.01 -15.60 10.39
C ALA A 241 -8.03 -16.44 11.22
N ASP A 242 -7.73 -17.68 10.82
CA ASP A 242 -6.78 -18.53 11.55
C ASP A 242 -6.33 -19.76 10.74
N VAL A 243 -5.01 -19.89 10.53
CA VAL A 243 -4.35 -21.19 10.29
C VAL A 243 -2.99 -21.17 10.98
N ALA A 244 -2.98 -20.98 12.30
CA ALA A 244 -1.75 -21.04 13.07
C ALA A 244 -1.16 -22.47 13.06
N LYS A 245 -0.08 -22.66 12.29
CA LYS A 245 1.03 -23.54 12.66
C LYS A 245 2.26 -22.66 12.84
N HIS A 246 2.94 -22.84 13.96
CA HIS A 246 4.09 -22.03 14.38
C HIS A 246 5.22 -22.04 13.34
N THR A 247 5.58 -20.87 12.82
CA THR A 247 6.70 -20.63 11.89
C THR A 247 7.61 -19.53 12.43
N GLU A 248 8.88 -19.50 12.00
CA GLU A 248 9.88 -18.52 12.46
C GLU A 248 9.54 -17.08 12.02
N GLN A 249 8.81 -16.90 10.91
CA GLN A 249 8.28 -15.61 10.46
C GLN A 249 7.15 -15.05 11.35
N GLN A 250 6.56 -15.86 12.25
CA GLN A 250 5.63 -15.33 13.26
C GLN A 250 6.30 -14.30 14.17
N ALA A 251 7.62 -14.34 14.37
CA ALA A 251 8.33 -13.34 15.15
C ALA A 251 8.39 -11.98 14.42
N GLU A 252 8.60 -11.98 13.10
CA GLU A 252 8.58 -10.78 12.25
C GLU A 252 7.14 -10.26 12.03
N TYR A 253 6.16 -11.16 11.89
CA TYR A 253 4.74 -10.80 11.80
C TYR A 253 4.18 -10.24 13.10
N MET A 254 4.50 -10.92 14.21
CA MET A 254 4.27 -10.35 15.52
C MET A 254 4.91 -8.99 15.48
N GLN A 255 6.14 -8.81 15.01
CA GLN A 255 6.69 -7.46 14.87
C GLN A 255 5.99 -6.47 13.89
N MET A 256 4.82 -6.73 13.27
CA MET A 256 4.13 -5.74 12.41
C MET A 256 2.64 -5.39 12.71
N ARG A 257 2.02 -5.94 13.76
CA ARG A 257 0.59 -5.71 14.11
C ARG A 257 0.17 -4.35 14.78
N GLY A 258 -0.24 -3.36 13.98
CA GLY A 258 -0.83 -2.07 14.39
C GLY A 258 -2.21 -2.13 15.07
N LEU A 259 -2.28 -1.62 16.31
CA LEU A 259 -3.43 -1.24 17.17
C LEU A 259 -4.85 -1.56 16.67
N ASP A 260 -5.29 -2.79 16.97
CA ASP A 260 -6.69 -3.22 16.94
C ASP A 260 -7.48 -2.62 18.12
N ASP A 261 -8.81 -2.70 18.04
CA ASP A 261 -9.75 -2.45 19.15
C ASP A 261 -9.22 -3.07 20.45
N MET A 262 -8.71 -4.30 20.42
CA MET A 262 -8.19 -5.00 21.59
C MET A 262 -7.09 -4.22 22.36
N HIS A 263 -6.23 -3.45 21.69
CA HIS A 263 -5.22 -2.65 22.40
C HIS A 263 -5.84 -1.40 23.05
N TYR A 264 -6.77 -0.74 22.38
CA TYR A 264 -7.48 0.37 23.00
C TYR A 264 -8.33 -0.12 24.19
N GLN A 265 -8.87 -1.34 24.10
CA GLN A 265 -9.55 -2.01 25.21
C GLN A 265 -8.60 -2.27 26.38
N SER A 266 -7.37 -2.75 26.13
CA SER A 266 -6.40 -3.01 27.20
C SER A 266 -5.96 -1.73 27.91
N LEU A 267 -5.75 -0.63 27.19
CA LEU A 267 -5.47 0.68 27.79
C LEU A 267 -6.62 1.19 28.66
N ILE A 268 -7.86 1.00 28.22
CA ILE A 268 -9.05 1.35 29.02
C ILE A 268 -9.13 0.46 30.28
N ILE A 269 -8.83 -0.84 30.15
CA ILE A 269 -8.80 -1.76 31.29
C ILE A 269 -7.71 -1.35 32.28
N GLU A 270 -6.50 -1.03 31.83
CA GLU A 270 -5.39 -0.60 32.69
C GLU A 270 -5.71 0.72 33.41
N TYR A 271 -6.30 1.67 32.69
CA TYR A 271 -6.81 2.91 33.28
C TYR A 271 -7.83 2.61 34.38
N LEU A 272 -8.81 1.74 34.12
CA LEU A 272 -9.84 1.39 35.09
C LEU A 272 -9.31 0.54 36.25
N LYS A 273 -8.24 -0.24 36.07
CA LYS A 273 -7.53 -0.91 37.17
C LYS A 273 -6.83 0.09 38.09
N THR A 274 -6.30 1.17 37.53
CA THR A 274 -5.51 2.16 38.26
C THR A 274 -6.39 3.20 38.94
N PHE A 275 -7.43 3.67 38.26
CA PHE A 275 -8.28 4.79 38.70
C PHE A 275 -9.69 4.36 39.13
N GLU A 276 -10.01 3.06 39.06
CA GLU A 276 -11.28 2.39 39.41
C GLU A 276 -12.51 2.81 38.58
N ARG A 277 -12.50 4.02 38.01
CA ARG A 277 -13.60 4.61 37.23
C ARG A 277 -13.09 5.58 36.18
N GLY A 278 -13.83 5.74 35.09
CA GLY A 278 -13.50 6.71 34.03
C GLY A 278 -14.72 7.23 33.28
N ARG A 279 -14.66 8.48 32.82
CA ARG A 279 -15.65 9.08 31.92
C ARG A 279 -15.13 9.03 30.49
N LEU A 280 -16.05 9.16 29.53
CA LEU A 280 -15.70 9.21 28.10
C LEU A 280 -14.62 10.25 27.79
N ALA A 281 -14.72 11.43 28.40
CA ALA A 281 -13.74 12.51 28.22
C ALA A 281 -12.33 12.15 28.71
N ASP A 282 -12.21 11.29 29.73
CA ASP A 282 -10.92 10.85 30.25
C ASP A 282 -10.25 9.90 29.26
N PHE A 283 -11.03 8.96 28.71
CA PHE A 283 -10.56 8.04 27.66
C PHE A 283 -10.23 8.77 26.36
N ASP A 284 -11.07 9.74 25.96
CA ASP A 284 -10.80 10.58 24.78
C ASP A 284 -9.47 11.33 24.94
N LYS A 285 -9.22 11.93 26.11
CA LYS A 285 -7.97 12.64 26.39
C LYS A 285 -6.76 11.70 26.43
N MET A 286 -6.90 10.54 27.05
CA MET A 286 -5.86 9.51 27.12
C MET A 286 -5.49 8.97 25.72
N LEU A 287 -6.50 8.80 24.86
CA LEU A 287 -6.37 8.21 23.54
C LEU A 287 -6.12 9.25 22.43
N ALA A 288 -6.23 10.55 22.71
CA ALA A 288 -6.12 11.63 21.72
C ALA A 288 -4.81 11.57 20.89
N ASN A 289 -3.69 11.28 21.56
CA ASN A 289 -2.37 11.18 20.92
C ASN A 289 -2.01 9.74 20.48
N LYS A 290 -2.87 8.76 20.81
CA LYS A 290 -2.67 7.33 20.51
C LYS A 290 -3.54 6.83 19.36
N LEU A 291 -4.59 7.59 19.00
CA LEU A 291 -5.45 7.32 17.84
C LEU A 291 -4.81 7.83 16.53
N PRO A 292 -5.19 7.26 15.37
CA PRO A 292 -4.70 7.75 14.08
C PRO A 292 -4.99 9.24 13.90
N GLN A 293 -3.95 10.01 13.55
CA GLN A 293 -4.05 11.47 13.34
C GLN A 293 -4.85 11.85 12.08
N VAL A 294 -5.16 10.86 11.23
CA VAL A 294 -6.04 11.01 10.06
C VAL A 294 -7.51 11.21 10.45
N LEU A 295 -7.90 10.79 11.66
CA LEU A 295 -9.27 10.93 12.15
C LEU A 295 -9.52 12.35 12.65
N ASP A 296 -10.62 12.96 12.21
CA ASP A 296 -11.08 14.22 12.79
C ASP A 296 -11.57 14.04 14.25
N ASP A 297 -11.75 15.14 14.98
CA ASP A 297 -12.15 15.10 16.39
C ASP A 297 -13.49 14.38 16.63
N LYS A 298 -14.41 14.42 15.67
CA LYS A 298 -15.70 13.77 15.75
C LYS A 298 -15.56 12.27 15.53
N GLN A 299 -14.76 11.86 14.54
CA GLN A 299 -14.44 10.47 14.24
C GLN A 299 -13.67 9.80 15.38
N ARG A 300 -12.73 10.52 16.02
CA ARG A 300 -12.01 10.04 17.20
C ARG A 300 -12.95 9.73 18.37
N LYS A 301 -13.82 10.69 18.72
CA LYS A 301 -14.82 10.50 19.79
C LYS A 301 -15.80 9.36 19.49
N ASN A 302 -16.21 9.21 18.23
CA ASN A 302 -17.07 8.11 17.81
C ASN A 302 -16.37 6.76 17.94
N LYS A 303 -15.07 6.68 17.63
CA LYS A 303 -14.29 5.45 17.78
C LYS A 303 -14.17 5.02 19.25
N VAL A 304 -13.84 5.93 20.17
CA VAL A 304 -13.77 5.62 21.61
C VAL A 304 -15.14 5.20 22.16
N ARG A 305 -16.22 5.88 21.74
CA ARG A 305 -17.58 5.50 22.13
C ARG A 305 -17.95 4.09 21.63
N ASN A 306 -17.67 3.77 20.37
CA ASN A 306 -17.95 2.44 19.80
C ASN A 306 -17.17 1.34 20.51
N LEU A 307 -15.92 1.64 20.87
CA LEU A 307 -15.06 0.73 21.61
C LEU A 307 -15.61 0.41 23.00
N LEU A 308 -16.00 1.42 23.78
CA LEU A 308 -16.60 1.21 25.11
C LEU A 308 -17.92 0.43 25.03
N GLN A 309 -18.73 0.68 24.00
CA GLN A 309 -19.96 -0.10 23.76
C GLN A 309 -19.66 -1.57 23.41
N LYS A 310 -18.60 -1.82 22.62
CA LYS A 310 -18.11 -3.18 22.35
C LYS A 310 -17.65 -3.86 23.64
N MET A 311 -16.79 -3.22 24.43
CA MET A 311 -16.34 -3.74 25.74
C MET A 311 -17.48 -4.02 26.71
N ARG A 312 -18.56 -3.23 26.66
CA ARG A 312 -19.76 -3.47 27.47
C ARG A 312 -20.50 -4.74 27.04
N ARG A 313 -20.67 -4.94 25.73
CA ARG A 313 -21.30 -6.13 25.17
C ARG A 313 -20.48 -7.38 25.47
N ASP A 314 -19.16 -7.25 25.44
CA ASP A 314 -18.20 -8.32 25.73
C ASP A 314 -18.04 -8.58 27.24
N GLY A 315 -18.77 -7.85 28.10
CA GLY A 315 -18.75 -8.03 29.55
C GLY A 315 -17.47 -7.57 30.26
N LEU A 316 -16.61 -6.79 29.59
CA LEU A 316 -15.35 -6.31 30.15
C LEU A 316 -15.53 -5.09 31.06
N VAL A 317 -16.52 -4.24 30.76
CA VAL A 317 -16.80 -3.01 31.49
C VAL A 317 -18.30 -2.81 31.69
N ILE A 318 -18.67 -2.11 32.74
CA ILE A 318 -20.05 -1.69 33.03
C ILE A 318 -20.16 -0.17 33.04
N SER A 319 -21.33 0.35 32.71
CA SER A 319 -21.60 1.80 32.77
C SER A 319 -22.74 2.09 33.74
N LYS A 320 -22.49 3.01 34.69
CA LYS A 320 -23.50 3.58 35.61
C LYS A 320 -23.38 5.10 35.59
N ASN A 321 -24.48 5.81 35.32
CA ASN A 321 -24.53 7.28 35.27
C ASN A 321 -23.42 7.93 34.41
N GLN A 322 -23.20 7.42 33.19
CA GLN A 322 -22.15 7.87 32.27
C GLN A 322 -20.71 7.71 32.76
N VAL A 323 -20.50 6.94 33.83
CA VAL A 323 -19.19 6.53 34.34
C VAL A 323 -18.99 5.05 34.03
N TRP A 324 -17.79 4.68 33.60
CA TRP A 324 -17.39 3.33 33.25
C TRP A 324 -16.54 2.72 34.36
N TYR A 325 -16.75 1.43 34.61
CA TYR A 325 -16.05 0.61 35.60
C TYR A 325 -15.70 -0.74 34.99
N LEU A 326 -14.73 -1.44 35.55
CA LEU A 326 -14.49 -2.85 35.21
C LEU A 326 -15.67 -3.70 35.70
N ALA A 327 -16.03 -4.73 34.93
CA ALA A 327 -17.15 -5.60 35.28
C ALA A 327 -16.87 -6.49 36.50
N ASN A 328 -15.59 -6.76 36.80
CA ASN A 328 -15.13 -7.67 37.87
C ASN A 328 -14.38 -6.93 39.00
N SER A 329 -14.75 -5.69 39.32
CA SER A 329 -14.17 -4.92 40.44
C SER A 329 -15.14 -4.82 41.61
#